data_AF-A0A3M1VM47-F1
#
_entry.id   AF-A0A3M1VM47-F1
#
_cell.length_a   1.000
_cell.length_b   1.000
_cell.length_c   1.000
_cell.angle_alpha   90.00
_cell.angle_beta   90.00
_cell.angle_gamma   90.00
#
_symmetry.space_group_name_H-M   'P 1'
#
loop_
_entity.id
_entity.type
_entity.pdbx_description
1 polymer ?
#
loop_
_entity_poly.entity_id
_entity_poly.type
_entity_poly.pdbx_seq_one_letter_code
_entity_poly.pdbx_strand_id
1 'polypeptide(L)'
;MSHVVQIETQVRDLAAVRAACRRLGLPQPERGTVTFFDGTATGWAVRLPGWQYPVVLDPESGRIHFDDYNGRWGDRRRLDAFLQAYAVEKTRREARRRGYRVTERALPDGSIQLRIEVGE
;
A
#
# COMPACT_ATOMS: atom_id res chain seq x y z
N MET A 1 31.14 -0.52 10.84
CA MET A 1 29.95 0.23 11.30
C MET A 1 28.81 -0.09 10.35
N SER A 2 27.82 -0.84 10.83
CA SER A 2 26.63 -1.23 10.05
C SER A 2 25.54 -0.19 10.31
N HIS A 3 25.19 0.59 9.29
CA HIS A 3 23.96 1.39 9.32
C HIS A 3 22.89 0.58 8.60
N VAL A 4 22.04 -0.10 9.35
CA VAL A 4 20.83 -0.70 8.81
C VAL A 4 19.91 0.45 8.40
N VAL A 5 19.81 0.70 7.10
CA VAL A 5 18.86 1.65 6.54
C VAL A 5 17.51 0.93 6.48
N GLN A 6 16.54 1.36 7.29
CA GLN A 6 15.16 0.89 7.18
C GLN A 6 14.46 1.69 6.07
N ILE A 7 14.07 1.02 4.99
CA ILE A 7 13.25 1.61 3.94
C ILE A 7 11.79 1.34 4.30
N GLU A 8 11.08 2.35 4.80
CA GLU A 8 9.64 2.30 5.07
C GLU A 8 8.86 2.77 3.85
N THR A 9 7.90 1.96 3.39
CA THR A 9 7.01 2.35 2.29
C THR A 9 6.03 3.41 2.77
N GLN A 10 6.12 4.62 2.20
CA GLN A 10 5.19 5.71 2.50
C GLN A 10 4.02 5.76 1.51
N VAL A 11 2.81 5.79 2.05
CA VAL A 11 1.57 5.78 1.25
C VAL A 11 0.96 7.17 1.21
N ARG A 12 1.34 7.96 0.18
CA ARG A 12 0.92 9.37 0.03
C ARG A 12 -0.02 9.61 -1.14
N ASP A 13 -0.04 8.73 -2.14
CA ASP A 13 -0.84 8.94 -3.36
C ASP A 13 -2.19 8.22 -3.27
N LEU A 14 -3.23 8.98 -2.89
CA LEU A 14 -4.59 8.44 -2.79
C LEU A 14 -5.11 7.84 -4.11
N ALA A 15 -4.68 8.36 -5.26
CA ALA A 15 -5.12 7.81 -6.54
C ALA A 15 -4.52 6.41 -6.77
N ALA A 16 -3.26 6.20 -6.37
CA ALA A 16 -2.62 4.88 -6.38
C ALA A 16 -3.27 3.94 -5.35
N VAL A 17 -3.63 4.43 -4.16
CA VAL A 17 -4.38 3.64 -3.15
C VAL A 17 -5.70 3.14 -3.72
N ARG A 18 -6.50 4.02 -4.34
CA ARG A 18 -7.78 3.65 -4.96
C ARG A 18 -7.60 2.62 -6.08
N ALA A 19 -6.55 2.77 -6.87
CA ALA A 19 -6.21 1.82 -7.93
C ALA A 19 -5.81 0.45 -7.36
N ALA A 20 -4.98 0.42 -6.30
CA ALA A 20 -4.63 -0.80 -5.60
C ALA A 20 -5.85 -1.52 -5.02
N CYS A 21 -6.79 -0.78 -4.41
CA CYS A 21 -8.04 -1.34 -3.92
C CYS A 21 -8.85 -1.99 -5.05
N ARG A 22 -9.01 -1.31 -6.20
CA ARG A 22 -9.70 -1.90 -7.37
C ARG A 22 -9.02 -3.16 -7.87
N ARG A 23 -7.68 -3.12 -7.99
CA ARG A 23 -6.87 -4.25 -8.46
C ARG A 23 -7.04 -5.49 -7.58
N LEU A 24 -7.17 -5.30 -6.27
CA LEU A 24 -7.32 -6.37 -5.29
C LEU A 24 -8.79 -6.72 -4.97
N GLY A 25 -9.77 -6.08 -5.64
CA GLY A 25 -11.19 -6.29 -5.36
C GLY A 25 -11.64 -5.81 -3.98
N LEU A 26 -10.92 -4.85 -3.39
CA LEU A 26 -11.22 -4.28 -2.08
C LEU A 26 -12.22 -3.12 -2.17
N PRO A 27 -13.01 -2.88 -1.11
CA PRO A 27 -13.76 -1.64 -0.97
C PRO A 27 -12.87 -0.41 -1.15
N GLN A 28 -13.43 0.66 -1.69
CA GLN A 28 -12.68 1.91 -1.85
C GLN A 28 -12.35 2.53 -0.48
N PRO A 29 -11.20 3.24 -0.36
CA PRO A 29 -10.82 3.85 0.89
C PRO A 29 -11.82 4.94 1.31
N GLU A 30 -12.19 4.92 2.58
CA GLU A 30 -13.09 5.89 3.22
C GLU A 30 -12.30 6.80 4.15
N ARG A 31 -12.56 8.11 4.11
CA ARG A 31 -11.91 9.05 5.03
C ARG A 31 -12.63 9.02 6.38
N GLY A 32 -11.89 8.87 7.47
CA GLY A 32 -12.46 8.90 8.80
C GLY A 32 -11.45 8.65 9.90
N THR A 33 -11.94 8.60 11.14
CA THR A 33 -11.19 8.20 12.32
C THR A 33 -11.54 6.76 12.65
N VAL A 34 -10.53 5.93 12.83
CA VAL A 34 -10.67 4.53 13.24
C VAL A 34 -10.13 4.39 14.65
N THR A 35 -10.92 3.78 15.51
CA THR A 35 -10.52 3.37 16.86
C THR A 35 -10.01 1.93 16.81
N PHE A 36 -8.73 1.75 17.15
CA PHE A 36 -8.12 0.43 17.29
C PHE A 36 -8.39 -0.12 18.69
N PHE A 37 -7.76 -1.24 19.05
CA PHE A 37 -7.81 -1.72 20.42
C PHE A 37 -7.16 -0.72 21.40
N ASP A 38 -6.03 -0.15 21.01
CA ASP A 38 -5.38 0.95 21.72
C ASP A 38 -5.10 2.11 20.76
N GLY A 39 -5.71 3.27 21.05
CA GLY A 39 -5.56 4.49 20.28
C GLY A 39 -6.50 4.63 19.07
N THR A 40 -6.34 5.76 18.39
CA THR A 40 -7.13 6.14 17.21
C THR A 40 -6.23 6.71 16.13
N ALA A 41 -6.55 6.46 14.86
CA ALA A 41 -5.91 7.14 13.73
C ALA A 41 -6.94 7.75 12.80
N THR A 42 -6.62 8.92 12.25
CA THR A 42 -7.45 9.62 11.27
C THR A 42 -6.76 9.60 9.91
N GLY A 43 -7.49 9.20 8.87
CA GLY A 43 -6.92 9.11 7.54
C GLY A 43 -7.87 8.41 6.57
N TRP A 44 -7.31 7.69 5.60
CA TRP A 44 -8.01 6.88 4.63
C TRP A 44 -8.00 5.41 5.05
N ALA A 45 -9.14 4.90 5.49
CA ALA A 45 -9.33 3.55 5.95
C ALA A 45 -9.55 2.58 4.76
N VAL A 46 -8.73 1.53 4.69
CA VAL A 46 -8.84 0.41 3.74
C VAL A 46 -9.19 -0.86 4.51
N ARG A 47 -10.29 -1.51 4.15
CA ARG A 47 -10.72 -2.78 4.76
C ARG A 47 -10.05 -3.94 4.03
N LEU A 48 -9.13 -4.62 4.71
CA LEU A 48 -8.50 -5.83 4.20
C LEU A 48 -9.34 -7.07 4.58
N PRO A 49 -9.39 -8.12 3.75
CA PRO A 49 -10.19 -9.30 4.04
C PRO A 49 -9.68 -10.03 5.28
N GLY A 50 -10.58 -10.33 6.21
CA GLY A 50 -10.25 -11.03 7.46
C GLY A 50 -9.56 -10.16 8.51
N TRP A 51 -9.49 -8.84 8.30
CA TRP A 51 -8.95 -7.91 9.31
C TRP A 51 -10.07 -7.40 10.23
N GLN A 52 -9.81 -7.36 11.53
CA GLN A 52 -10.75 -6.85 12.53
C GLN A 52 -10.88 -5.33 12.46
N TYR A 53 -9.76 -4.64 12.27
CA TYR A 53 -9.70 -3.19 12.11
C TYR A 53 -9.22 -2.85 10.70
N PRO A 54 -9.77 -1.80 10.06
CA PRO A 54 -9.25 -1.33 8.79
C PRO A 54 -7.85 -0.73 8.96
N VAL A 55 -7.05 -0.80 7.90
CA VAL A 55 -5.76 -0.14 7.82
C VAL A 55 -5.98 1.32 7.49
N VAL A 56 -5.47 2.24 8.29
CA VAL A 56 -5.60 3.68 8.06
C VAL A 56 -4.31 4.23 7.44
N LEU A 57 -4.47 4.84 6.28
CA LEU A 57 -3.40 5.50 5.54
C LEU A 57 -3.47 6.99 5.85
N ASP A 58 -2.38 7.57 6.35
CA ASP A 58 -2.25 9.01 6.51
C ASP A 58 -1.34 9.57 5.40
N PRO A 59 -1.91 10.19 4.34
CA PRO A 59 -1.11 10.70 3.23
C PRO A 59 -0.24 11.90 3.60
N GLU A 60 -0.57 12.62 4.69
CA GLU A 60 0.15 13.82 5.09
C GLU A 60 1.47 13.43 5.76
N SER A 61 1.42 12.50 6.72
CA SER A 61 2.64 11.95 7.33
C SER A 61 3.30 10.86 6.48
N GLY A 62 2.55 10.25 5.56
CA GLY A 62 2.95 9.07 4.78
C GLY A 62 2.93 7.77 5.58
N ARG A 63 2.40 7.78 6.82
CA ARG A 63 2.38 6.62 7.72
C ARG A 63 1.17 5.72 7.44
N ILE A 64 1.32 4.47 7.86
CA ILE A 64 0.26 3.47 7.83
C ILE A 64 0.01 3.08 9.28
N HIS A 65 -1.24 3.20 9.72
CA HIS A 65 -1.69 2.74 11.03
C HIS A 65 -2.51 1.47 10.84
N PHE A 66 -2.14 0.42 11.57
CA PHE A 66 -2.83 -0.85 11.55
C PHE A 66 -2.63 -1.53 12.91
N ASP A 67 -3.51 -2.47 13.23
CA ASP A 67 -3.38 -3.31 14.41
C ASP A 67 -3.73 -4.74 14.03
N ASP A 68 -2.69 -5.58 13.93
CA ASP A 68 -2.84 -6.99 13.61
C ASP A 68 -2.65 -7.91 14.82
N TYR A 69 -2.34 -7.38 16.00
CA TYR A 69 -2.03 -8.12 17.24
C TYR A 69 -1.33 -9.47 17.01
N ASN A 70 -0.06 -9.42 16.55
CA ASN A 70 0.74 -10.60 16.19
C ASN A 70 0.04 -11.53 15.17
N GLY A 71 -0.70 -10.95 14.22
CA GLY A 71 -1.45 -11.67 13.19
C GLY A 71 -2.82 -12.21 13.63
N ARG A 72 -3.26 -11.98 14.88
CA ARG A 72 -4.58 -12.42 15.36
C ARG A 72 -5.74 -11.59 14.79
N TRP A 73 -5.49 -10.34 14.45
CA TRP A 73 -6.51 -9.40 13.95
C TRP A 73 -6.38 -9.08 12.46
N GLY A 74 -5.49 -9.78 11.77
CA GLY A 74 -5.33 -9.67 10.33
C GLY A 74 -4.12 -10.46 9.84
N ASP A 75 -4.24 -11.07 8.66
CA ASP A 75 -3.09 -11.67 7.99
C ASP A 75 -2.22 -10.58 7.37
N ARG A 76 -0.99 -10.43 7.86
CA ARG A 76 0.03 -9.48 7.39
C ARG A 76 0.24 -9.57 5.87
N ARG A 77 0.13 -10.76 5.28
CA ARG A 77 0.29 -10.97 3.83
C ARG A 77 -0.74 -10.19 3.02
N ARG A 78 -1.92 -9.90 3.57
CA ARG A 78 -2.94 -9.07 2.91
C ARG A 78 -2.52 -7.60 2.87
N LEU A 79 -1.86 -7.12 3.92
CA LEU A 79 -1.26 -5.79 3.93
C LEU A 79 -0.10 -5.73 2.94
N ASP A 80 0.77 -6.73 2.93
CA ASP A 80 1.92 -6.78 1.99
C ASP A 80 1.43 -6.79 0.54
N ALA A 81 0.40 -7.60 0.22
CA ALA A 81 -0.22 -7.60 -1.10
C ALA A 81 -0.83 -6.23 -1.46
N PHE A 82 -1.45 -5.54 -0.50
CA PHE A 82 -1.94 -4.18 -0.68
C PHE A 82 -0.82 -3.19 -0.98
N LEU A 83 0.29 -3.24 -0.23
CA LEU A 83 1.44 -2.35 -0.44
C LEU A 83 2.15 -2.61 -1.76
N GLN A 84 2.28 -3.89 -2.14
CA GLN A 84 2.82 -4.27 -3.43
C GLN A 84 1.94 -3.76 -4.58
N ALA A 85 0.61 -3.89 -4.49
CA ALA A 85 -0.32 -3.33 -5.46
C ALA A 85 -0.23 -1.80 -5.52
N TYR A 86 -0.15 -1.12 -4.36
CA TYR A 86 0.04 0.32 -4.29
C TYR A 86 1.34 0.76 -4.97
N ALA A 87 2.45 0.08 -4.72
CA ALA A 87 3.75 0.39 -5.33
C ALA A 87 3.69 0.26 -6.85
N VAL A 88 3.03 -0.77 -7.38
CA VAL A 88 2.82 -0.95 -8.82
C VAL A 88 2.02 0.20 -9.41
N GLU A 89 0.87 0.53 -8.83
CA GLU A 89 0.01 1.60 -9.34
C GLU A 89 0.67 2.97 -9.22
N LYS A 90 1.42 3.21 -8.14
CA LYS A 90 2.21 4.43 -7.95
C LYS A 90 3.28 4.57 -9.02
N THR A 91 4.06 3.52 -9.26
CA THR A 91 5.11 3.50 -10.29
C THR A 91 4.53 3.73 -11.68
N ARG A 92 3.45 3.02 -12.04
CA ARG A 92 2.75 3.20 -13.33
C ARG A 92 2.27 4.65 -13.51
N ARG A 93 1.74 5.26 -12.44
CA ARG A 93 1.25 6.63 -12.46
C ARG A 93 2.37 7.65 -12.68
N GLU A 94 3.50 7.50 -12.00
CA GLU A 94 4.64 8.41 -12.17
C GLU A 94 5.33 8.23 -13.52
N ALA A 95 5.53 6.99 -13.97
CA ALA A 95 6.08 6.72 -15.29
C ALA A 95 5.22 7.32 -16.40
N ARG A 96 3.89 7.15 -16.32
CA ARG A 96 2.95 7.74 -17.29
C ARG A 96 3.05 9.27 -17.34
N ARG A 97 3.21 9.94 -16.19
CA ARG A 97 3.38 11.41 -16.14
C ARG A 97 4.65 11.87 -16.87
N ARG A 98 5.67 11.03 -16.92
CA ARG A 98 6.94 11.32 -17.59
C ARG A 98 7.01 10.76 -19.02
N GLY A 99 5.94 10.17 -19.53
CA GLY A 99 5.92 9.52 -20.84
C GLY A 99 6.68 8.21 -20.92
N TYR A 100 7.06 7.62 -19.78
CA TYR A 100 7.79 6.35 -19.73
C TYR A 100 6.85 5.16 -19.84
N ARG A 101 7.35 4.07 -20.46
CA ARG A 101 6.64 2.80 -20.53
C ARG A 101 7.01 1.93 -19.33
N VAL A 102 6.02 1.22 -18.78
CA VAL A 102 6.22 0.28 -17.67
C VAL A 102 5.76 -1.10 -18.08
N THR A 103 6.63 -2.08 -17.90
CA THR A 103 6.33 -3.50 -18.07
C THR A 103 6.34 -4.17 -16.70
N GLU A 104 5.33 -4.99 -16.44
CA GLU A 104 5.15 -5.69 -15.16
C GLU A 104 5.28 -7.20 -15.36
N ARG A 105 6.02 -7.86 -14.47
CA ARG A 105 6.17 -9.32 -14.45
C ARG A 105 5.99 -9.86 -13.04
N ALA A 106 5.07 -10.81 -12.87
CA ALA A 106 4.95 -11.58 -11.64
C ALA A 106 6.09 -12.60 -11.55
N LEU A 107 6.67 -12.76 -10.36
CA LEU A 107 7.75 -13.70 -10.08
C LEU A 107 7.22 -14.93 -9.31
N PRO A 108 7.92 -16.09 -9.37
CA PRO A 108 7.46 -17.33 -8.73
C PRO A 108 7.29 -17.25 -7.21
N ASP A 109 8.01 -16.33 -6.56
CA ASP A 109 7.95 -16.09 -5.12
C ASP A 109 6.80 -15.15 -4.70
N GLY A 110 5.97 -14.72 -5.66
CA GLY A 110 4.85 -13.81 -5.44
C GLY A 110 5.22 -12.32 -5.50
N SER A 111 6.50 -11.98 -5.63
CA SER A 111 6.93 -10.60 -5.84
C SER A 111 6.62 -10.12 -7.28
N ILE A 112 6.66 -8.80 -7.49
CA ILE A 112 6.43 -8.19 -8.81
C ILE A 112 7.68 -7.40 -9.22
N GLN A 113 8.17 -7.68 -10.43
CA GLN A 113 9.19 -6.89 -11.09
C GLN A 113 8.52 -5.83 -11.98
N LEU A 114 8.96 -4.58 -11.84
CA LEU A 114 8.60 -3.48 -12.73
C LEU A 114 9.83 -3.03 -13.51
N ARG A 115 9.73 -3.02 -14.84
CA ARG A 115 10.75 -2.44 -15.72
C ARG A 115 10.21 -1.14 -16.29
N ILE A 116 10.95 -0.05 -16.07
CA ILE A 116 10.62 1.28 -16.60
C ILE A 116 11.56 1.54 -17.78
N GLU A 117 11.00 1.77 -18.95
CA GLU A 117 11.73 2.19 -20.14
C GLU A 117 11.66 3.71 -20.22
N VAL A 118 12.80 4.35 -19.95
CA VAL A 118 13.02 5.77 -20.15
C VAL A 118 13.47 5.95 -21.60
N GLY A 119 12.78 6.79 -22.37
CA GLY A 119 13.26 7.17 -23.71
C GLY A 119 14.60 7.90 -23.61
N GLU A 120 15.43 7.78 -24.65
CA GLU A 120 16.69 8.53 -24.78
C GLU A 120 16.46 10.05 -24.82
#